data_AF-K4RMI6-F1
#
_entry.id   AF-K4RMI6-F1
#
_cell.length_a   1.000
_cell.length_b   1.000
_cell.length_c   1.000
_cell.angle_alpha   90.00
_cell.angle_beta   90.00
_cell.angle_gamma   90.00
#
_symmetry.space_group_name_H-M   'P 1'
#
loop_
_entity.id
_entity.type
_entity.pdbx_description
1 polymer ?
#
loop_
_entity_poly.entity_id
_entity_poly.type
_entity_poly.pdbx_seq_one_letter_code
_entity_poly.pdbx_strand_id
1 'polypeptide(L)'
;AHDFSKGPLKMISPGRVFRRDTDDATHSHQFHQIEGLVVGKNISMADLQGTLQLIVQKMFGAERQIRLRPSYFPFTEPSVEVDVSCFKCGGAGCNVCKKTGW
;
A
#
# COMPACT_ATOMS: atom_id res chain seq x y z
N ALA A 1 -22.49 4.75 -13.85
CA ALA A 1 -21.17 5.38 -14.09
C ALA A 1 -20.99 6.54 -13.12
N HIS A 2 -19.77 6.83 -12.66
CA HIS A 2 -19.48 7.97 -11.78
C HIS A 2 -19.64 9.31 -12.53
N ASP A 3 -20.23 10.31 -11.90
CA ASP A 3 -20.43 11.65 -12.46
C ASP A 3 -19.28 12.58 -12.04
N PHE A 4 -18.30 12.76 -12.93
CA PHE A 4 -17.12 13.60 -12.67
C PHE A 4 -17.41 15.11 -12.62
N SER A 5 -18.61 15.56 -12.98
CA SER A 5 -19.02 16.96 -12.77
C SER A 5 -19.24 17.29 -11.28
N LYS A 6 -19.53 16.27 -10.47
CA LYS A 6 -19.77 16.38 -9.02
C LYS A 6 -18.50 16.22 -8.18
N GLY A 7 -17.35 16.08 -8.83
CA GLY A 7 -16.04 15.99 -8.17
C GLY A 7 -15.30 14.68 -8.40
N PRO A 8 -14.12 14.53 -7.77
CA PRO A 8 -13.27 13.36 -7.94
C PRO A 8 -13.92 12.09 -7.35
N LEU A 9 -13.64 10.95 -7.97
CA LEU A 9 -13.93 9.64 -7.39
C LEU A 9 -12.89 9.34 -6.31
N LYS A 10 -13.33 8.99 -5.10
CA LYS A 10 -12.49 8.56 -3.99
C LYS A 10 -13.18 7.39 -3.29
N MET A 11 -12.58 6.21 -3.32
CA MET A 11 -13.17 5.00 -2.71
C MET A 11 -12.15 4.12 -2.02
N ILE A 12 -12.63 3.35 -1.05
CA ILE A 12 -11.91 2.28 -0.36
C ILE A 12 -12.76 1.02 -0.46
N SER A 13 -12.15 -0.11 -0.82
CA SER A 13 -12.83 -1.39 -1.03
C SER A 13 -12.14 -2.49 -0.20
N PRO A 14 -12.58 -2.72 1.05
CA PRO A 14 -12.15 -3.87 1.83
C PRO A 14 -12.96 -5.11 1.45
N GLY A 15 -12.32 -6.28 1.37
CA GLY A 15 -13.04 -7.50 1.02
C GLY A 15 -12.23 -8.78 1.15
N ARG A 16 -12.94 -9.91 1.02
CA ARG A 16 -12.33 -11.22 0.85
C ARG A 16 -11.93 -11.40 -0.61
N VAL A 17 -10.73 -11.90 -0.82
CA VAL A 17 -10.20 -12.28 -2.12
C VAL A 17 -9.74 -13.72 -2.09
N PHE A 18 -9.66 -14.33 -3.26
CA PHE A 18 -9.37 -15.75 -3.41
C PHE A 18 -8.19 -15.94 -4.34
N ARG A 19 -7.29 -16.83 -3.96
CA ARG A 19 -6.15 -17.24 -4.78
C ARG A 19 -6.10 -18.76 -4.82
N ARG A 20 -5.85 -19.31 -6.00
CA ARG A 20 -5.69 -20.76 -6.17
C ARG A 20 -4.28 -21.19 -5.73
N ASP A 21 -4.08 -21.25 -4.41
CA ASP A 21 -2.86 -21.76 -3.77
C ASP A 21 -3.21 -22.88 -2.77
N THR A 22 -2.24 -23.74 -2.46
CA THR A 22 -2.35 -24.71 -1.37
C THR A 22 -2.09 -24.01 -0.04
N ASP A 23 -2.92 -24.26 0.96
CA ASP A 23 -2.75 -23.65 2.29
C ASP A 23 -1.44 -24.15 2.97
N ASP A 24 -0.65 -23.21 3.46
CA ASP A 24 0.56 -23.46 4.27
C ASP A 24 0.73 -22.35 5.33
N ALA A 25 1.88 -22.32 6.03
CA ALA A 25 2.13 -21.36 7.11
C ALA A 25 2.12 -19.88 6.66
N THR A 26 2.25 -19.62 5.35
CA THR A 26 2.35 -18.28 4.74
C THR A 26 1.32 -18.02 3.65
N HIS A 27 0.57 -19.04 3.22
CA HIS A 27 -0.42 -18.94 2.15
C HIS A 27 -1.79 -19.44 2.61
N SER A 28 -2.83 -18.70 2.26
CA SER A 28 -4.22 -19.14 2.38
C SER A 28 -4.97 -18.86 1.08
N HIS A 29 -5.75 -19.82 0.62
CA HIS A 29 -6.58 -19.70 -0.58
C HIS A 29 -7.64 -18.59 -0.46
N GLN A 30 -7.98 -18.16 0.76
CA GLN A 30 -8.87 -17.02 1.04
C GLN A 30 -8.20 -16.08 2.04
N PHE A 31 -8.08 -14.81 1.67
CA PHE A 31 -7.54 -13.77 2.57
C PHE A 31 -8.26 -12.43 2.33
N HIS A 32 -7.83 -11.38 3.04
CA HIS A 32 -8.47 -10.07 2.97
C HIS A 32 -7.54 -9.06 2.29
N GLN A 33 -8.10 -8.24 1.41
CA GLN A 33 -7.42 -7.11 0.79
C GLN A 33 -8.23 -5.84 0.99
N ILE A 34 -7.52 -4.71 0.97
CA ILE A 34 -8.12 -3.38 0.96
C ILE A 34 -7.49 -2.64 -0.22
N GLU A 35 -8.32 -2.22 -1.16
CA GLU A 35 -7.91 -1.38 -2.28
C GLU A 35 -8.43 0.05 -2.12
N GLY A 36 -7.72 1.00 -2.72
CA GLY A 36 -8.12 2.40 -2.78
C GLY A 36 -8.00 2.93 -4.20
N LEU A 37 -8.96 3.77 -4.61
CA LEU A 37 -8.96 4.39 -5.93
C LEU A 37 -9.31 5.88 -5.79
N VAL A 38 -8.44 6.72 -6.34
CA VAL A 38 -8.66 8.16 -6.47
C VAL A 38 -8.52 8.55 -7.93
N VAL A 39 -9.59 9.09 -8.52
CA VAL A 39 -9.60 9.59 -9.90
C VAL A 39 -10.13 11.01 -9.91
N GLY A 40 -9.31 11.95 -10.38
CA GLY A 40 -9.63 13.37 -10.40
C GLY A 40 -8.66 14.17 -11.27
N LYS A 41 -8.95 15.47 -11.42
CA LYS A 41 -8.04 16.39 -12.11
C LYS A 41 -6.81 16.66 -11.23
N ASN A 42 -5.64 16.77 -11.86
CA ASN A 42 -4.37 17.13 -11.23
C ASN A 42 -3.93 16.20 -10.08
N ILE A 43 -4.33 14.93 -10.10
CA ILE A 43 -3.81 13.92 -9.18
C ILE A 43 -2.44 13.48 -9.66
N SER A 44 -1.48 13.45 -8.75
CA SER A 44 -0.06 13.19 -9.02
C SER A 44 0.46 12.01 -8.20
N MET A 45 1.64 11.50 -8.56
CA MET A 45 2.33 10.49 -7.78
C MET A 45 2.71 10.97 -6.37
N ALA A 46 2.91 12.28 -6.18
CA ALA A 46 3.17 12.88 -4.88
C ALA A 46 1.95 12.75 -3.95
N ASP A 47 0.73 12.85 -4.48
CA ASP A 47 -0.51 12.64 -3.72
C ASP A 47 -0.62 11.19 -3.25
N LEU A 48 -0.26 10.22 -4.12
CA LEU A 48 -0.21 8.81 -3.74
C LEU A 48 0.84 8.57 -2.65
N GLN A 49 2.05 9.11 -2.79
CA GLN A 49 3.10 9.00 -1.78
C GLN A 49 2.65 9.57 -0.43
N GLY A 50 2.05 10.77 -0.41
CA GLY A 50 1.53 11.38 0.81
C GLY A 50 0.41 10.56 1.44
N THR A 51 -0.49 10.01 0.62
CA THR A 51 -1.59 9.15 1.10
C THR A 51 -1.06 7.88 1.75
N LEU A 52 -0.12 7.18 1.10
CA LEU A 52 0.52 5.97 1.63
C LEU A 52 1.28 6.27 2.93
N GLN A 53 1.99 7.39 2.98
CA GLN A 53 2.73 7.83 4.16
C GLN A 53 1.79 8.06 5.36
N LEU A 54 0.63 8.68 5.13
CA LEU A 54 -0.39 8.87 6.17
C LEU A 54 -1.00 7.56 6.65
N ILE A 55 -1.31 6.62 5.73
CA ILE A 55 -1.84 5.30 6.08
C ILE A 55 -0.85 4.57 7.00
N VAL A 56 0.42 4.51 6.59
CA VAL A 56 1.48 3.84 7.36
C VAL A 56 1.66 4.48 8.73
N GLN A 57 1.63 5.81 8.82
CA GLN A 57 1.74 6.50 10.11
C GLN A 57 0.56 6.24 11.03
N LYS A 58 -0.67 6.16 10.48
CA LYS A 58 -1.87 5.84 11.25
C LYS A 58 -1.90 4.39 11.74
N MET A 59 -1.35 3.45 10.97
CA MET A 59 -1.33 2.04 11.33
C MET A 59 -0.16 1.68 12.26
N PHE A 60 1.02 2.26 12.05
CA PHE A 60 2.27 1.76 12.63
C PHE A 60 3.07 2.79 13.45
N GLY A 61 2.60 4.04 13.56
CA GLY A 61 3.21 5.10 14.37
C GLY A 61 3.61 6.34 13.57
N ALA A 62 3.53 7.52 14.20
CA ALA A 62 3.75 8.81 13.53
C ALA A 62 5.17 8.99 12.98
N GLU A 63 6.15 8.29 13.53
CA GLU A 63 7.55 8.34 13.15
C GLU A 63 7.88 7.50 11.90
N ARG A 64 6.95 6.66 11.42
CA ARG A 64 7.23 5.75 10.30
C ARG A 64 7.44 6.49 9.00
N GLN A 65 8.37 5.99 8.21
CA GLN A 65 8.70 6.45 6.86
C GLN A 65 8.39 5.37 5.84
N ILE A 66 8.08 5.78 4.61
CA ILE A 66 7.92 4.86 3.48
C ILE A 66 9.10 4.96 2.51
N ARG A 67 9.40 3.86 1.82
CA ARG A 67 10.29 3.83 0.66
C ARG A 67 9.52 3.30 -0.55
N LEU A 68 9.50 4.08 -1.61
CA LEU A 68 8.91 3.68 -2.89
C LEU A 68 10.00 3.05 -3.76
N ARG A 69 9.82 1.77 -4.12
CA ARG A 69 10.67 1.08 -5.08
C ARG A 69 9.93 0.95 -6.41
N PRO A 70 10.53 1.33 -7.55
CA PRO A 70 9.91 1.10 -8.85
C PRO A 70 9.51 -0.37 -9.03
N SER A 71 8.32 -0.60 -9.56
CA SER A 71 7.80 -1.93 -9.88
C SER A 71 6.91 -1.87 -11.13
N TYR A 72 6.24 -2.96 -11.47
CA TYR A 72 5.32 -3.05 -12.59
C TYR A 72 4.04 -3.76 -12.18
N PHE A 73 2.91 -3.10 -12.43
CA PHE A 73 1.58 -3.71 -12.38
C PHE A 73 0.82 -3.32 -13.65
N PRO A 74 0.09 -4.24 -14.29
CA PRO A 74 -0.55 -3.99 -15.58
C PRO A 74 -1.68 -2.95 -15.55
N PHE A 75 -2.14 -2.55 -14.35
CA PHE A 75 -3.24 -1.60 -14.14
C PHE A 75 -2.80 -0.22 -13.64
N THR A 76 -1.49 0.03 -13.47
CA THR A 76 -0.94 1.32 -13.04
C THR A 76 0.34 1.69 -13.77
N GLU A 77 0.49 2.98 -14.07
CA GLU A 77 1.74 3.53 -14.62
C GLU A 77 1.90 5.01 -14.18
N PRO A 78 3.00 5.39 -13.48
CA PRO A 78 4.07 4.54 -12.97
C PRO A 78 3.61 3.63 -11.81
N SER A 79 4.39 2.58 -11.53
CA SER A 79 4.08 1.56 -10.51
C SER A 79 5.18 1.48 -9.44
N VAL A 80 4.79 1.27 -8.18
CA VAL A 80 5.72 1.18 -7.05
C VAL A 80 5.32 0.10 -6.04
N GLU A 81 6.32 -0.51 -5.43
CA GLU A 81 6.19 -1.25 -4.16
C GLU A 81 6.54 -0.32 -2.99
N VAL A 82 5.91 -0.56 -1.84
CA VAL A 82 6.05 0.29 -0.65
C VAL A 82 6.68 -0.51 0.47
N ASP A 83 7.86 -0.11 0.91
CA ASP A 83 8.43 -0.61 2.16
C ASP A 83 8.18 0.40 3.30
N VAL A 84 8.07 -0.09 4.53
CA VAL A 84 7.84 0.73 5.74
C VAL A 84 9.04 0.63 6.65
N SER A 85 9.49 1.74 7.22
CA SER A 85 10.59 1.72 8.19
C SER A 85 10.29 0.75 9.35
N CYS A 86 11.23 -0.13 9.67
CA CYS A 86 11.00 -1.17 10.66
C CYS A 86 10.69 -0.59 12.06
N PHE A 87 9.49 -0.87 12.56
CA PHE A 87 9.00 -0.35 13.84
C PHE A 87 9.82 -0.82 15.04
N LYS A 88 10.49 -1.97 14.93
CA LYS A 88 11.21 -2.59 16.06
C LYS A 88 12.62 -2.03 16.26
N CYS A 89 13.33 -1.69 15.18
CA CYS A 89 14.73 -1.28 15.25
C CYS A 89 14.99 0.14 14.73
N GLY A 90 13.94 0.88 14.35
CA GLY A 90 14.08 2.25 13.87
C GLY A 90 14.96 2.39 12.63
N GLY A 91 15.12 1.32 11.84
CA GLY A 91 15.96 1.31 10.64
C GLY A 91 17.35 0.69 10.81
N ALA A 92 17.79 0.34 12.03
CA ALA A 92 19.12 -0.24 12.25
C ALA A 92 19.29 -1.68 11.69
N GLY A 93 18.19 -2.35 11.36
CA GLY A 93 18.16 -3.75 10.95
C GLY A 93 17.95 -4.72 12.12
N CYS A 94 17.00 -5.65 11.98
CA CYS A 94 16.75 -6.73 12.96
C CYS A 94 16.10 -7.93 12.27
N ASN A 95 15.78 -8.99 13.03
CA ASN A 95 15.17 -10.20 12.48
C ASN A 95 13.79 -9.95 11.82
N VAL A 96 13.03 -8.97 12.31
CA VAL A 96 11.69 -8.65 11.77
C VAL A 96 11.79 -8.14 10.32
N CYS A 97 12.69 -7.19 10.09
CA CYS A 97 12.94 -6.64 8.75
C CYS A 97 14.07 -7.37 8.01
N LYS A 98 14.48 -8.57 8.46
CA LYS A 98 15.58 -9.32 7.82
C LYS A 98 16.86 -8.49 7.62
N LYS A 99 17.18 -7.63 8.59
CA LYS A 99 18.35 -6.72 8.62
C LYS A 99 18.38 -5.63 7.54
N THR A 100 17.27 -5.34 6.88
CA THR A 100 17.20 -4.27 5.85
C THR A 100 16.97 -2.88 6.44
N GLY A 101 16.36 -2.79 7.62
CA GLY A 101 15.85 -1.54 8.20
C GLY A 101 14.44 -1.14 7.72
N TRP A 102 13.89 -1.88 6.78
CA TRP A 102 12.56 -1.71 6.19
C TRP A 102 11.75 -2.97 6.48
#